data_AF-A0A965ZLP7-F1
#
_entry.id   AF-A0A965ZLP7-F1
#
_cell.length_a   1.000
_cell.length_b   1.000
_cell.length_c   1.000
_cell.angle_alpha   90.00
_cell.angle_beta   90.00
_cell.angle_gamma   90.00
#
_symmetry.space_group_name_H-M   'P 1'
#
loop_
_entity.id
_entity.type
_entity.pdbx_description
1 polymer ?
#
loop_
_entity_poly.entity_id
_entity_poly.type
_entity_poly.pdbx_seq_one_letter_code
_entity_poly.pdbx_strand_id
1 'polypeptide(L)'
;MKKEKFVFDRKLKIILVSLVLLIVVCVAPFLIWSEDATVHRGQLVLQDAALQEFHGRVDSVYLDKNKANARTLLLSDGNTFMLYPDWQSKVNKGDSLSKEKNVYQVNIYRDGKAGGVLDYKELVKAWEK
;
A
#
# COMPACT_ATOMS: atom_id res chain seq x y z
N MET A 1 21.18 33.76 42.58
CA MET A 1 20.95 32.38 42.11
C MET A 1 22.28 31.73 41.77
N LYS A 2 22.78 30.79 42.60
CA LYS A 2 23.99 30.00 42.30
C LYS A 2 23.65 28.99 41.20
N LYS A 3 24.39 29.00 40.09
CA LYS A 3 24.34 27.95 39.07
C LYS A 3 25.14 26.76 39.59
N GLU A 4 24.48 25.70 40.03
CA GLU A 4 25.15 24.44 40.31
C GLU A 4 25.71 23.89 38.99
N LYS A 5 27.04 23.77 38.91
CA LYS A 5 27.70 23.12 37.78
C LYS A 5 27.59 21.62 38.00
N PHE A 6 26.68 20.97 37.28
CA PHE A 6 26.55 19.52 37.27
C PHE A 6 27.82 18.91 36.65
N VAL A 7 28.73 18.41 37.50
CA VAL A 7 29.98 17.79 37.04
C VAL A 7 29.69 16.34 36.71
N PHE A 8 29.58 16.04 35.42
CA PHE A 8 29.32 14.68 34.94
C PHE A 8 30.54 13.78 35.15
N ASP A 9 30.41 12.76 35.99
CA ASP A 9 31.42 11.71 36.17
C ASP A 9 31.69 11.00 34.82
N ARG A 10 32.95 10.67 34.54
CA ARG A 10 33.38 9.90 33.37
C ARG A 10 32.55 8.62 33.20
N LYS A 11 32.19 7.94 34.30
CA LYS A 11 31.33 6.73 34.26
C LYS A 11 29.92 7.04 33.77
N LEU A 12 29.34 8.14 34.24
CA LEU A 12 27.99 8.57 33.84
C LEU A 12 27.95 8.97 32.36
N LYS A 13 29.02 9.60 31.84
CA LYS A 13 29.16 9.91 30.41
C LYS A 13 29.18 8.64 29.55
N ILE A 14 29.93 7.62 29.98
CA ILE A 14 30.02 6.34 29.24
C ILE A 14 28.65 5.65 29.19
N ILE A 15 27.92 5.61 30.31
CA ILE A 15 26.58 5.01 30.38
C ILE A 15 25.61 5.73 29.44
N LEU A 16 25.65 7.06 29.40
CA LEU A 16 24.79 7.85 28.51
C LEU A 16 25.13 7.64 27.03
N VAL A 17 26.41 7.61 26.68
CA VAL A 17 26.85 7.32 25.29
C VAL A 17 26.44 5.90 24.89
N SER A 18 26.62 4.90 25.77
CA SER A 18 26.22 3.52 25.46
C SER A 18 24.71 3.37 25.30
N LEU A 19 23.92 4.11 26.07
CA LEU A 19 22.45 4.09 25.96
C LEU A 19 22.00 4.66 24.60
N VAL A 20 22.59 5.76 24.16
CA VAL A 20 22.30 6.35 22.85
C VAL A 20 22.74 5.40 21.73
N LEU A 21 23.92 4.79 21.85
CA LEU A 21 24.41 3.81 20.87
C LEU A 21 23.50 2.58 20.78
N LEU A 22 23.00 2.08 21.91
CA LEU A 22 22.07 0.97 21.95
C LEU A 22 20.76 1.31 21.22
N ILE A 23 20.22 2.51 21.42
CA ILE A 23 19.01 2.96 20.71
C ILE A 23 19.27 2.99 19.19
N VAL A 24 20.41 3.54 18.75
CA VAL A 24 20.75 3.58 17.32
C VAL A 24 20.88 2.17 16.73
N VAL A 25 21.56 1.26 17.45
CA VAL A 25 21.75 -0.14 17.02
C VAL A 25 20.42 -0.91 16.98
N CYS A 26 19.45 -0.59 17.84
CA CYS A 26 18.13 -1.23 17.80
C CYS A 26 17.22 -0.65 16.72
N VAL A 27 17.26 0.67 16.49
CA VAL A 27 16.34 1.35 15.57
C VAL A 27 16.79 1.21 14.11
N ALA A 28 18.09 1.32 13.82
CA ALA A 28 18.58 1.30 12.44
C ALA A 28 18.22 0.01 11.67
N PRO A 29 18.38 -1.21 12.24
CA PRO A 29 17.98 -2.44 11.55
C PRO A 29 16.46 -2.52 11.32
N PHE A 30 15.66 -2.00 12.25
CA PHE A 30 14.20 -1.96 12.10
C PHE A 30 13.78 -1.07 10.92
N LEU A 31 14.41 0.11 10.77
CA LEU A 31 14.13 1.00 9.65
C LEU A 31 14.51 0.35 8.31
N ILE A 32 15.70 -0.25 8.21
CA ILE A 32 16.16 -0.94 6.99
C ILE A 32 15.20 -2.08 6.63
N TRP A 33 14.85 -2.93 7.61
CA TRP A 33 13.91 -4.04 7.39
C TRP A 33 12.52 -3.57 6.94
N SER A 34 12.05 -2.43 7.48
CA SER A 34 10.74 -1.89 7.13
C SER A 34 10.67 -1.38 5.69
N GLU A 35 11.76 -0.79 5.17
CA GLU A 35 11.86 -0.35 3.78
C GLU A 35 11.91 -1.53 2.80
N ASP A 36 12.70 -2.56 3.09
CA ASP A 36 12.78 -3.75 2.23
C ASP A 36 11.43 -4.48 2.14
N ALA A 37 10.68 -4.51 3.25
CA ALA A 37 9.37 -5.15 3.31
C ALA A 37 8.31 -4.44 2.44
N THR A 38 8.34 -3.11 2.31
CA THR A 38 7.36 -2.37 1.48
C THR A 38 7.62 -2.58 -0.01
N VAL A 39 8.88 -2.52 -0.44
CA VAL A 39 9.28 -2.80 -1.83
C VAL A 39 8.88 -4.21 -2.24
N HIS A 40 9.15 -5.21 -1.39
CA HIS A 40 8.78 -6.59 -1.69
C HIS A 40 7.26 -6.77 -1.84
N ARG A 41 6.45 -6.13 -0.98
CA ARG A 41 4.98 -6.16 -1.10
C ARG A 41 4.48 -5.53 -2.38
N GLY A 42 5.07 -4.39 -2.78
CA GLY A 42 4.76 -3.72 -4.04
C GLY A 42 4.96 -4.64 -5.26
N GLN A 43 6.08 -5.37 -5.29
CA GLN A 43 6.37 -6.33 -6.36
C GLN A 43 5.37 -7.48 -6.42
N LEU A 44 4.95 -8.03 -5.27
CA LEU A 44 3.93 -9.09 -5.22
C LEU A 44 2.59 -8.61 -5.78
N VAL A 45 2.20 -7.36 -5.47
CA VAL A 45 0.96 -6.77 -6.01
C VAL A 45 1.06 -6.57 -7.52
N LEU A 46 2.20 -6.12 -8.05
CA LEU A 46 2.40 -6.04 -9.50
C LEU A 46 2.37 -7.42 -10.14
N GLN A 47 3.00 -8.43 -9.54
CA GLN A 47 3.00 -9.79 -10.07
C GLN A 47 1.59 -10.37 -10.15
N ASP A 48 0.80 -10.23 -9.08
CA ASP A 48 -0.60 -10.66 -9.08
C ASP A 48 -1.43 -9.88 -10.10
N ALA A 49 -1.26 -8.55 -10.14
CA ALA A 49 -1.93 -7.71 -11.12
C ALA A 49 -1.59 -8.13 -12.56
N ALA A 50 -0.34 -8.50 -12.87
CA ALA A 50 0.03 -8.94 -14.22
C ALA A 50 -0.70 -10.22 -14.66
N LEU A 51 -1.09 -11.08 -13.72
CA LEU A 51 -1.79 -12.34 -14.01
C LEU A 51 -3.30 -12.17 -14.19
N GLN A 52 -3.87 -11.10 -13.66
CA GLN A 52 -5.32 -10.85 -13.73
C GLN A 52 -5.76 -10.40 -15.13
N GLU A 53 -6.92 -10.88 -15.57
CA GLU A 53 -7.60 -10.48 -16.79
C GLU A 53 -9.10 -10.52 -16.54
N PHE A 54 -9.82 -9.46 -16.92
CA PHE A 54 -11.27 -9.39 -16.73
C PHE A 54 -11.90 -8.33 -17.62
N HIS A 55 -13.16 -8.56 -17.98
CA HIS A 55 -13.96 -7.66 -18.81
C HIS A 55 -15.42 -7.75 -18.35
N GLY A 56 -15.86 -6.84 -17.50
CA GLY A 56 -17.20 -6.94 -16.94
C GLY A 56 -17.71 -5.65 -16.32
N ARG A 57 -19.03 -5.57 -16.19
CA ARG A 57 -19.71 -4.48 -15.50
C ARG A 57 -19.75 -4.75 -14.01
N VAL A 58 -19.54 -3.73 -13.19
CA VAL A 58 -19.65 -3.80 -11.74
C VAL A 58 -21.12 -4.00 -11.35
N ASP A 59 -21.48 -5.22 -11.00
CA ASP A 59 -22.85 -5.58 -10.61
C ASP A 59 -23.09 -5.38 -9.12
N SER A 60 -22.08 -5.68 -8.29
CA SER A 60 -22.16 -5.43 -6.85
C SER A 60 -20.81 -5.03 -6.26
N VAL A 61 -20.90 -4.30 -5.14
CA VAL A 61 -19.77 -3.92 -4.30
C VAL A 61 -20.07 -4.44 -2.91
N TYR A 62 -19.19 -5.27 -2.36
CA TYR A 62 -19.36 -5.82 -1.02
C TYR A 62 -18.04 -5.74 -0.25
N LEU A 63 -18.14 -5.78 1.07
CA LEU A 63 -16.97 -5.86 1.95
C LEU A 63 -16.65 -7.33 2.19
N ASP A 64 -15.48 -7.75 1.76
CA ASP A 64 -15.02 -9.10 2.05
C ASP A 64 -14.43 -9.14 3.46
N LYS A 65 -15.17 -9.75 4.39
CA LYS A 65 -14.78 -9.90 5.80
C LYS A 65 -13.50 -10.73 5.96
N ASN A 66 -13.17 -11.58 4.98
CA ASN A 66 -11.98 -12.43 5.01
C ASN A 66 -10.74 -11.71 4.47
N LYS A 67 -10.91 -10.62 3.71
CA LYS A 67 -9.81 -9.86 3.10
C LYS A 67 -9.66 -8.49 3.72
N ALA A 68 -9.47 -8.45 5.05
CA ALA A 68 -9.24 -7.22 5.81
C ALA A 68 -10.29 -6.12 5.56
N ASN A 69 -11.56 -6.48 5.30
CA ASN A 69 -12.63 -5.57 4.93
C ASN A 69 -12.35 -4.77 3.64
N ALA A 70 -11.60 -5.35 2.71
CA ALA A 70 -11.46 -4.79 1.38
C ALA A 70 -12.81 -4.74 0.67
N ARG A 71 -13.05 -3.65 -0.08
CA ARG A 71 -14.18 -3.60 -1.00
C ARG A 71 -13.85 -4.48 -2.19
N THR A 72 -14.69 -5.48 -2.44
CA THR A 72 -14.58 -6.37 -3.58
C THR A 72 -15.74 -6.10 -4.53
N LEU A 73 -15.43 -5.99 -5.80
CA LEU A 73 -16.38 -5.85 -6.88
C LEU A 73 -16.69 -7.23 -7.45
N LEU A 74 -17.97 -7.52 -7.65
CA LEU A 74 -18.40 -8.62 -8.51
C LEU A 74 -18.67 -8.06 -9.90
N LEU A 75 -17.98 -8.61 -10.88
CA LEU A 75 -18.13 -8.24 -12.28
C LEU A 75 -19.11 -9.19 -12.98
N SER A 76 -19.77 -8.69 -14.01
CA SER A 76 -20.79 -9.43 -14.77
C SER A 76 -20.24 -10.65 -15.51
N ASP A 77 -18.93 -10.73 -15.72
CA ASP A 77 -18.22 -11.89 -16.28
C ASP A 77 -17.94 -12.98 -15.23
N GLY A 78 -18.39 -12.78 -13.98
CA GLY A 78 -18.19 -13.69 -12.85
C GLY A 78 -16.87 -13.48 -12.12
N ASN A 79 -16.00 -12.59 -12.60
CA ASN A 79 -14.73 -12.28 -11.91
C ASN A 79 -14.96 -11.40 -10.69
N THR A 80 -14.05 -11.50 -9.73
CA THR A 80 -14.01 -10.60 -8.57
C THR A 80 -12.78 -9.71 -8.63
N PHE A 81 -12.95 -8.43 -8.37
CA PHE A 81 -11.87 -7.46 -8.35
C PHE A 81 -11.79 -6.77 -6.99
N MET A 82 -10.64 -6.88 -6.33
CA MET A 82 -10.40 -6.18 -5.06
C MET A 82 -10.08 -4.71 -5.35
N LEU A 83 -10.89 -3.81 -4.80
CA LEU A 83 -10.75 -2.38 -4.96
C LEU A 83 -9.91 -1.80 -3.81
N TYR A 84 -8.71 -1.33 -4.15
CA TYR A 84 -7.82 -0.66 -3.21
C TYR A 84 -8.44 0.64 -2.67
N PRO A 85 -8.14 1.05 -1.42
CA PRO A 85 -8.66 2.27 -0.81
C PRO A 85 -8.56 3.51 -1.71
N ASP A 86 -7.41 3.71 -2.35
CA ASP A 86 -7.13 4.87 -3.21
C ASP A 86 -7.98 4.91 -4.50
N TRP A 87 -8.60 3.78 -4.85
CA TRP A 87 -9.44 3.63 -6.05
C TRP A 87 -10.93 3.61 -5.74
N GLN A 88 -11.32 3.56 -4.45
CA GLN A 88 -12.72 3.45 -4.05
C GLN A 88 -13.61 4.60 -4.52
N SER A 89 -13.05 5.80 -4.69
CA SER A 89 -13.78 6.97 -5.19
C SER A 89 -13.89 7.03 -6.71
N LYS A 90 -13.13 6.19 -7.43
CA LYS A 90 -13.04 6.24 -8.90
C LYS A 90 -14.00 5.27 -9.59
N VAL A 91 -14.41 4.21 -8.90
CA VAL A 91 -15.25 3.15 -9.46
C VAL A 91 -16.60 3.11 -8.76
N ASN A 92 -17.67 3.10 -9.56
CA ASN A 92 -19.05 3.00 -9.09
C ASN A 92 -19.72 1.73 -9.61
N LYS A 93 -20.80 1.33 -8.92
CA LYS A 93 -21.69 0.28 -9.44
C LYS A 93 -22.26 0.70 -10.79
N GLY A 94 -22.25 -0.21 -11.76
CA GLY A 94 -22.67 0.04 -13.14
C GLY A 94 -21.54 0.45 -14.09
N ASP A 95 -20.37 0.85 -13.59
CA ASP A 95 -19.20 1.07 -14.45
C ASP A 95 -18.73 -0.27 -15.06
N SER A 96 -18.22 -0.23 -16.28
CA SER A 96 -17.54 -1.38 -16.89
C SER A 96 -16.05 -1.27 -16.66
N LEU A 97 -15.44 -2.37 -16.21
CA LEU A 97 -14.01 -2.48 -16.01
C LEU A 97 -13.42 -3.44 -17.01
N SER A 98 -12.24 -3.09 -17.50
CA SER A 98 -11.48 -3.91 -18.44
C SER A 98 -10.01 -3.88 -18.05
N LYS A 99 -9.41 -5.06 -17.99
CA LYS A 99 -7.99 -5.22 -17.74
C LYS A 99 -7.46 -6.39 -18.55
N GLU A 100 -6.41 -6.11 -19.31
CA GLU A 100 -5.70 -7.14 -20.07
C GLU A 100 -4.62 -7.82 -19.21
N LYS A 101 -4.31 -9.06 -19.56
CA LYS A 101 -3.19 -9.80 -18.99
C LYS A 101 -1.87 -9.10 -19.28
N ASN A 102 -0.95 -9.12 -18.32
CA ASN A 102 0.34 -8.42 -18.34
C ASN A 102 0.26 -6.88 -18.43
N VAL A 103 -0.94 -6.31 -18.34
CA VAL A 103 -1.16 -4.85 -18.29
C VAL A 103 -1.51 -4.43 -16.87
N TYR A 104 -0.85 -3.38 -16.37
CA TYR A 104 -1.02 -2.86 -15.02
C TYR A 104 -2.15 -1.82 -14.89
N GLN A 105 -2.92 -1.64 -15.95
CA GLN A 105 -3.93 -0.61 -16.07
C GLN A 105 -5.31 -1.24 -16.12
N VAL A 106 -6.19 -0.76 -15.25
CA VAL A 106 -7.62 -1.07 -15.29
C VAL A 106 -8.33 0.10 -15.93
N ASN A 107 -8.91 -0.14 -17.09
CA ASN A 107 -9.71 0.85 -17.79
C ASN A 107 -11.12 0.87 -17.21
N ILE A 108 -11.61 2.06 -16.90
CA ILE A 108 -12.97 2.29 -16.42
C ILE A 108 -13.76 2.89 -17.57
N TYR A 109 -14.96 2.35 -17.81
CA TYR A 109 -15.92 2.90 -18.74
C TYR A 109 -17.23 3.22 -18.02
N ARG A 110 -17.76 4.41 -18.26
CA ARG A 110 -19.04 4.89 -17.71
C ARG A 110 -19.93 5.31 -18.86
N ASP A 111 -21.13 4.74 -18.93
CA ASP A 111 -22.10 5.00 -20.00
C ASP A 111 -21.51 4.85 -21.41
N GLY A 112 -20.64 3.85 -21.60
CA GLY A 112 -19.97 3.55 -22.86
C GLY A 112 -18.81 4.51 -23.22
N LYS A 113 -18.42 5.43 -22.33
CA LYS A 113 -17.30 6.36 -22.54
C LYS A 113 -16.15 6.04 -21.59
N ALA A 114 -14.93 6.42 -21.96
CA ALA A 114 -13.77 6.32 -21.08
C ALA A 114 -13.99 7.16 -19.82
N GLY A 115 -14.08 6.49 -18.66
CA GLY A 115 -14.32 7.09 -17.34
C GLY A 115 -13.03 7.30 -16.53
N GLY A 116 -11.92 6.69 -16.94
CA GLY A 116 -10.61 6.84 -16.32
C GLY A 116 -9.77 5.58 -16.40
N VAL A 117 -8.56 5.66 -15.83
CA VAL A 117 -7.62 4.53 -15.73
C VAL A 117 -7.12 4.44 -14.30
N LEU A 118 -7.05 3.22 -13.77
CA LEU A 118 -6.37 2.90 -12.52
C LEU A 118 -5.06 2.21 -12.86
N ASP A 119 -3.94 2.69 -12.34
CA ASP A 119 -2.62 2.12 -12.63
C ASP A 119 -2.01 1.52 -11.36
N TYR A 120 -1.77 0.20 -11.37
CA TYR A 120 -1.13 -0.50 -10.26
C TYR A 120 0.29 0.03 -9.97
N LYS A 121 1.01 0.54 -10.97
CA LYS A 121 2.35 1.13 -10.74
C LYS A 121 2.25 2.43 -9.94
N GLU A 122 1.24 3.24 -10.20
CA GLU A 122 1.00 4.46 -9.42
C GLU A 122 0.60 4.14 -7.98
N LEU A 123 -0.22 3.11 -7.80
CA LEU A 123 -0.62 2.61 -6.47
C LEU A 123 0.60 2.17 -5.66
N VAL A 124 1.45 1.33 -6.23
CA VAL A 124 2.67 0.84 -5.55
C VAL A 124 3.62 1.98 -5.21
N LYS A 125 3.83 2.90 -6.16
CA LYS A 125 4.66 4.09 -5.93
C LYS A 125 4.11 5.00 -4.82
N ALA A 126 2.79 5.01 -4.60
CA ALA A 126 2.18 5.77 -3.50
C ALA A 126 2.45 5.14 -2.13
N TRP A 127 2.68 3.83 -2.05
CA TRP A 127 2.99 3.12 -0.80
C TRP A 127 4.47 3.15 -0.41
N GLU A 128 5.34 3.47 -1.38
CA GLU A 128 6.78 3.65 -1.16
C GLU A 128 7.13 5.05 -0.60
N LYS A 129 6.17 5.96 -0.49
CA LYS A 129 6.35 7.32 0.04
C LYS A 129 5.96 7.41 1.51
#